data_AF-A0A3P6U1Y0-F1
#
_entry.id   AF-A0A3P6U1Y0-F1
#
_cell.length_a   1.000
_cell.length_b   1.000
_cell.length_c   1.000
_cell.angle_alpha   90.00
_cell.angle_beta   90.00
_cell.angle_gamma   90.00
#
_symmetry.space_group_name_H-M   'P 1'
#
loop_
_entity.id
_entity.type
_entity.pdbx_description
1 polymer ?
#
loop_
_entity_poly.entity_id
_entity_poly.type
_entity_poly.pdbx_seq_one_letter_code
_entity_poly.pdbx_strand_id
1 'polypeptide(L)'
;LIHIWDNKNKHKGNNNNITRQTSFGVTVRVHGTSQAVALRVLDIAINSFELLSSIMEIPLPLNKIDFILIPDYDGGMENWGHVLLSENLATYGDDAHLTYVIAHELAHHWIGNQATVDSWRWICLQVCEE
;
A
#
# COMPACT_ATOMS: atom_id res chain seq x y z
N LEU A 1 -8.50 1.77 -13.91
CA LEU A 1 -9.15 1.81 -12.56
C LEU A 1 -8.72 3.04 -11.76
N ILE A 2 -7.42 3.30 -11.58
CA ILE A 2 -6.90 4.49 -10.87
C ILE A 2 -7.33 5.82 -11.51
N HIS A 3 -7.22 5.96 -12.84
CA HIS A 3 -7.76 7.14 -13.55
C HIS A 3 -9.27 7.35 -13.37
N ILE A 4 -10.03 6.27 -13.15
CA ILE A 4 -11.48 6.33 -12.93
C ILE A 4 -11.76 6.75 -11.48
N TRP A 5 -10.98 6.26 -10.52
CA TRP A 5 -11.06 6.65 -9.11
C TRP A 5 -10.72 8.14 -8.93
N ASP A 6 -9.62 8.61 -9.52
CA ASP A 6 -9.24 10.03 -9.53
C ASP A 6 -10.33 10.91 -10.14
N ASN A 7 -10.92 10.52 -11.28
CA ASN A 7 -11.98 11.32 -11.91
C ASN A 7 -13.29 11.34 -11.11
N LYS A 8 -13.66 10.22 -10.46
CA LYS A 8 -14.86 10.17 -9.61
C LYS A 8 -14.71 10.97 -8.31
N ASN A 9 -13.48 11.06 -7.77
CA ASN A 9 -13.23 11.77 -6.52
C ASN A 9 -12.80 13.23 -6.69
N LYS A 10 -12.41 13.67 -7.91
CA LYS A 10 -12.15 15.09 -8.23
C LYS A 10 -13.31 16.05 -7.92
N HIS A 11 -14.55 15.57 -7.94
CA HIS A 11 -15.74 16.41 -7.69
C HIS A 11 -16.24 16.39 -6.25
N LYS A 12 -15.70 15.51 -5.40
CA LYS A 12 -15.96 15.50 -3.95
C LYS A 12 -14.83 16.28 -3.26
N GLY A 13 -14.94 17.60 -3.28
CA GLY A 13 -13.94 18.51 -2.75
C GLY A 13 -13.65 18.28 -1.26
N ASN A 14 -12.64 17.48 -0.96
CA ASN A 14 -11.65 17.70 0.10
C ASN A 14 -10.46 16.76 -0.16
N ASN A 15 -9.42 17.24 -0.86
CA ASN A 15 -8.22 16.44 -1.11
C ASN A 15 -7.39 16.34 0.18
N ASN A 16 -7.85 15.56 1.15
CA ASN A 16 -7.15 15.24 2.40
C ASN A 16 -6.02 14.23 2.18
N ASN A 17 -5.28 14.38 1.09
CA ASN A 17 -4.15 13.51 0.79
C ASN A 17 -3.01 13.90 1.72
N ILE A 18 -2.63 12.97 2.58
CA ILE A 18 -1.46 13.11 3.43
C ILE A 18 -0.28 12.37 2.81
N THR A 19 0.93 12.89 3.04
CA THR A 19 2.14 12.36 2.42
C THR A 19 3.31 12.41 3.38
N ARG A 20 4.22 11.44 3.27
CA ARG A 20 5.53 11.45 3.92
C ARG A 20 6.57 10.85 2.99
N GLN A 21 7.80 11.32 3.09
CA GLN A 21 8.91 10.77 2.32
C GLN A 21 9.71 9.79 3.18
N THR A 22 10.16 8.70 2.58
CA THR A 22 11.08 7.76 3.22
C THR A 22 12.50 8.33 3.24
N SER A 23 13.38 7.73 4.04
CA SER A 23 14.80 8.07 4.17
C SER A 23 15.56 7.93 2.85
N PHE A 24 15.09 7.05 1.96
CA PHE A 24 15.63 6.80 0.63
C PHE A 24 14.88 7.55 -0.50
N GLY A 25 14.03 8.53 -0.14
CA GLY A 25 13.48 9.52 -1.08
C GLY A 25 12.16 9.15 -1.75
N VAL A 26 11.57 8.00 -1.43
CA VAL A 26 10.28 7.57 -2.01
C VAL A 26 9.13 8.23 -1.26
N THR A 27 8.20 8.83 -2.00
CA THR A 27 7.03 9.48 -1.41
C THR A 27 5.92 8.47 -1.15
N VAL A 28 5.52 8.27 0.10
CA VAL A 28 4.31 7.52 0.46
C VAL A 28 3.15 8.49 0.64
N ARG A 29 2.02 8.19 0.01
CA ARG A 29 0.79 8.98 0.09
C ARG A 29 -0.38 8.09 0.46
N VAL A 30 -1.32 8.61 1.24
CA VAL A 30 -2.58 7.91 1.53
C VAL A 30 -3.76 8.74 1.01
N HIS A 31 -4.63 8.06 0.29
CA HIS A 31 -5.89 8.56 -0.23
C HIS A 31 -7.04 7.92 0.54
N GLY A 32 -7.73 8.70 1.37
CA GLY A 32 -8.81 8.21 2.21
C GLY A 32 -9.80 9.31 2.59
N THR A 33 -10.95 8.92 3.12
CA THR A 33 -12.02 9.86 3.48
C THR A 33 -11.80 10.52 4.85
N SER A 34 -11.21 9.79 5.81
CA SER A 34 -10.90 10.26 7.16
C SER A 34 -9.41 10.57 7.31
N GLN A 35 -9.08 11.79 7.77
CA GLN A 35 -7.70 12.20 7.99
C GLN A 35 -7.00 11.38 9.08
N ALA A 36 -7.71 11.02 10.15
CA ALA A 36 -7.15 10.21 11.24
C ALA A 36 -6.81 8.79 10.76
N VAL A 37 -7.70 8.18 9.96
CA VAL A 37 -7.47 6.85 9.37
C VAL A 37 -6.31 6.90 8.38
N ALA A 38 -6.27 7.93 7.54
CA ALA A 38 -5.17 8.11 6.61
C ALA A 38 -3.83 8.20 7.37
N LEU A 39 -3.74 9.02 8.44
CA LEU A 39 -2.52 9.20 9.22
C LEU A 39 -2.04 7.89 9.84
N ARG A 40 -2.96 7.11 10.40
CA ARG A 40 -2.67 5.76 10.93
C ARG A 40 -2.04 4.87 9.86
N VAL A 41 -2.64 4.80 8.66
CA VAL A 41 -2.11 4.01 7.54
C VAL A 41 -0.74 4.53 7.09
N LEU A 42 -0.57 5.86 7.01
CA LEU A 42 0.70 6.47 6.58
C LEU A 42 1.84 6.16 7.54
N ASP A 43 1.58 6.20 8.86
CA ASP A 43 2.58 5.91 9.89
C ASP A 43 3.04 4.46 9.80
N ILE A 44 2.11 3.53 9.69
CA ILE A 44 2.41 2.09 9.54
C ILE A 44 3.15 1.85 8.22
N ALA A 45 2.66 2.39 7.10
CA ALA A 45 3.26 2.18 5.79
C ALA A 45 4.70 2.67 5.70
N ILE A 46 4.99 3.86 6.25
CA ILE A 46 6.36 4.40 6.26
C ILE A 46 7.28 3.48 7.07
N ASN A 47 6.91 3.14 8.31
CA ASN A 47 7.75 2.31 9.17
C ASN A 47 8.00 0.93 8.57
N SER A 48 6.95 0.30 8.02
CA SER A 48 7.06 -0.99 7.32
C SER A 48 7.96 -0.88 6.08
N PHE A 49 7.84 0.20 5.30
CA PHE A 49 8.61 0.35 4.07
C PHE A 49 10.10 0.59 4.35
N GLU A 50 10.44 1.40 5.37
CA GLU A 50 11.82 1.58 5.85
C GLU A 50 12.43 0.25 6.30
N LEU A 51 11.70 -0.51 7.12
CA LEU A 51 12.15 -1.80 7.61
C LEU A 51 12.38 -2.79 6.47
N LEU A 52 11.39 -2.97 5.59
CA LEU A 52 11.49 -3.87 4.45
C LEU A 52 12.62 -3.46 3.51
N SER A 53 12.79 -2.16 3.23
CA SER A 53 13.90 -1.69 2.40
C SER A 53 15.26 -1.99 3.03
N SER A 54 15.38 -1.91 4.36
CA SER A 54 16.61 -2.25 5.08
C SER A 54 16.92 -3.74 5.06
N ILE A 55 15.90 -4.59 5.02
CA ILE A 55 16.05 -6.06 4.97
C ILE A 55 16.39 -6.51 3.55
N MET A 56 15.69 -5.96 2.55
CA MET A 56 15.82 -6.40 1.17
C MET A 56 17.12 -5.91 0.53
N GLU A 57 17.64 -4.76 0.96
CA GLU A 57 18.86 -4.11 0.44
C GLU A 57 18.87 -3.93 -1.10
N ILE A 58 17.71 -4.02 -1.74
CA ILE A 58 17.49 -3.86 -3.18
C ILE A 58 16.64 -2.62 -3.38
N PRO A 59 17.16 -1.55 -4.03
CA PRO A 59 16.39 -0.35 -4.25
C PRO A 59 15.28 -0.61 -5.27
N LEU A 60 14.06 -0.16 -4.95
CA LEU A 60 12.94 -0.16 -5.89
C LEU A 60 13.04 1.05 -6.83
N PRO A 61 12.79 0.90 -8.14
CA PRO A 61 12.82 2.01 -9.11
C PRO A 61 11.52 2.85 -9.05
N LEU A 62 11.07 3.19 -7.84
CA LEU A 62 9.83 3.93 -7.59
C LEU A 62 10.14 5.28 -6.97
N ASN A 63 9.45 6.32 -7.44
CA ASN A 63 9.54 7.65 -6.84
C ASN A 63 8.41 7.91 -5.83
N LYS A 64 7.35 7.09 -5.88
CA LYS A 64 6.20 7.17 -4.96
C LYS A 64 5.49 5.82 -4.80
N ILE A 65 4.76 5.68 -3.70
CA ILE A 65 3.76 4.64 -3.45
C ILE A 65 2.49 5.31 -2.91
N ASP A 66 1.37 5.13 -3.60
CA ASP A 66 0.07 5.64 -3.18
C ASP A 66 -0.76 4.50 -2.56
N PHE A 67 -1.23 4.66 -1.32
CA PHE A 67 -2.24 3.81 -0.71
C PHE A 67 -3.61 4.40 -0.99
N ILE A 68 -4.52 3.58 -1.52
CA ILE A 68 -5.89 3.99 -1.85
C ILE A 68 -6.84 3.18 -0.98
N LEU A 69 -7.54 3.86 -0.08
CA LEU A 69 -8.56 3.24 0.76
C LEU A 69 -9.83 3.04 -0.06
N ILE A 70 -10.25 1.78 -0.18
CA ILE A 70 -11.42 1.39 -0.97
C ILE A 70 -12.56 0.98 -0.03
N PRO A 71 -13.73 1.66 -0.11
CA PRO A 71 -14.95 1.18 0.55
C PRO A 71 -15.43 -0.13 -0.08
N ASP A 72 -16.04 -1.01 0.71
CA ASP A 72 -16.62 -2.29 0.25
C ASP A 72 -15.62 -3.24 -0.43
N TYR A 73 -14.38 -3.21 0.04
CA TYR A 73 -13.30 -4.11 -0.36
C TYR A 73 -12.70 -4.79 0.88
N ASP A 74 -12.25 -6.02 0.74
CA ASP A 74 -11.61 -6.79 1.81
C ASP A 74 -10.18 -7.17 1.42
N GLY A 75 -9.26 -7.08 2.39
CA GLY A 75 -7.83 -7.31 2.17
C GLY A 75 -7.04 -6.14 1.54
N GLY A 76 -6.04 -6.50 0.75
CA GLY A 76 -5.11 -5.61 0.06
C GLY A 76 -4.77 -6.11 -1.36
N MET A 77 -4.23 -5.21 -2.19
CA MET A 77 -3.72 -5.55 -3.53
C MET A 77 -2.49 -4.71 -3.88
N GLU A 78 -1.45 -5.37 -4.36
CA GLU A 78 -0.07 -4.93 -4.46
C GLU A 78 0.29 -4.14 -5.74
N ASN A 79 -0.67 -3.44 -6.38
CA ASN A 79 -0.36 -2.85 -7.69
C ASN A 79 0.86 -1.92 -7.61
N TRP A 80 1.72 -1.99 -8.62
CA TRP A 80 3.01 -1.30 -8.63
C TRP A 80 2.89 0.22 -8.39
N GLY A 81 3.36 0.67 -7.23
CA GLY A 81 3.26 2.08 -6.81
C GLY A 81 1.86 2.55 -6.39
N HIS A 82 0.87 1.65 -6.35
CA HIS A 82 -0.54 1.93 -6.05
C HIS A 82 -1.19 0.78 -5.26
N VAL A 83 -0.98 0.76 -3.95
CA VAL A 83 -1.55 -0.27 -3.07
C VAL A 83 -3.03 0.04 -2.83
N LEU A 84 -3.89 -0.95 -3.06
CA LEU A 84 -5.29 -0.88 -2.62
C LEU A 84 -5.39 -1.49 -1.23
N LEU A 85 -6.16 -0.84 -0.35
CA LEU A 85 -6.35 -1.29 1.02
C LEU A 85 -7.81 -1.14 1.42
N SER A 86 -8.35 -2.13 2.13
CA SER A 86 -9.70 -2.04 2.69
C SER A 86 -9.85 -0.83 3.63
N GLU A 87 -10.81 0.05 3.37
CA GLU A 87 -11.12 1.17 4.26
C GLU A 87 -11.68 0.67 5.61
N ASN A 88 -12.40 -0.46 5.62
CA ASN A 88 -12.91 -1.09 6.84
C ASN A 88 -11.77 -1.60 7.72
N LEU A 89 -10.78 -2.27 7.12
CA LEU A 89 -9.58 -2.71 7.84
C LEU A 89 -8.80 -1.51 8.40
N ALA A 90 -8.57 -0.48 7.59
CA ALA A 90 -7.88 0.74 8.01
C ALA A 90 -8.60 1.47 9.16
N THR A 91 -9.93 1.41 9.20
CA THR A 91 -10.76 2.12 10.19
C THR A 91 -10.97 1.32 11.46
N TYR A 92 -11.29 0.03 11.35
CA TYR A 92 -11.78 -0.80 12.46
C TYR A 92 -10.89 -2.00 12.78
N GLY A 93 -9.97 -2.37 11.89
CA GLY A 93 -9.04 -3.47 12.12
C GLY A 93 -8.09 -3.17 13.28
N ASP A 94 -7.62 -4.21 13.95
CA ASP A 94 -6.57 -4.07 14.95
C ASP A 94 -5.23 -3.68 14.29
N ASP A 95 -4.34 -3.06 15.07
CA ASP A 95 -3.06 -2.56 14.55
C ASP A 95 -2.15 -3.68 14.06
N ALA A 96 -2.20 -4.88 14.64
CA ALA A 96 -1.32 -5.97 14.25
C ALA A 96 -1.72 -6.53 12.87
N HIS A 97 -3.01 -6.78 12.66
CA HIS A 97 -3.52 -7.28 11.39
C HIS A 97 -3.39 -6.21 10.28
N LEU A 98 -3.72 -4.94 10.57
CA LEU A 98 -3.50 -3.85 9.62
C LEU A 98 -2.01 -3.71 9.24
N THR A 99 -1.10 -3.81 10.22
CA THR A 99 0.35 -3.77 9.97
C THR A 99 0.80 -4.93 9.10
N TYR A 100 0.29 -6.13 9.38
CA TYR A 100 0.59 -7.32 8.58
C TYR A 100 0.18 -7.12 7.12
N VAL A 101 -1.07 -6.72 6.85
CA VAL A 101 -1.56 -6.52 5.47
C VAL A 101 -0.76 -5.43 4.76
N ILE A 102 -0.50 -4.28 5.40
CA ILE A 102 0.31 -3.22 4.78
C ILE A 102 1.73 -3.72 4.45
N ALA A 103 2.37 -4.45 5.37
CA ALA A 103 3.69 -5.02 5.13
C ALA A 103 3.68 -6.07 4.01
N HIS A 104 2.63 -6.89 3.92
CA HIS A 104 2.41 -7.88 2.87
C HIS A 104 2.37 -7.20 1.48
N GLU A 105 1.51 -6.20 1.30
CA GLU A 105 1.39 -5.47 0.02
C GLU A 105 2.69 -4.73 -0.36
N LEU A 106 3.42 -4.21 0.63
CA LEU A 106 4.71 -3.57 0.39
C LEU A 106 5.78 -4.59 0.00
N ALA A 107 5.84 -5.75 0.67
CA ALA A 107 6.80 -6.81 0.35
C ALA A 107 6.65 -7.30 -1.10
N HIS A 108 5.42 -7.32 -1.61
CA HIS A 108 5.13 -7.67 -2.99
C HIS A 108 5.78 -6.78 -4.04
N HIS A 109 6.22 -5.57 -3.67
CA HIS A 109 7.02 -4.75 -4.57
C HIS A 109 8.37 -5.42 -4.89
N TRP A 110 8.99 -6.12 -3.95
CA TRP A 110 10.17 -6.93 -4.26
C TRP A 110 9.77 -8.28 -4.86
N ILE A 111 8.83 -8.97 -4.23
CA ILE A 111 8.49 -10.38 -4.54
C ILE A 111 7.06 -10.44 -5.08
N GLY A 112 6.91 -10.44 -6.40
CA GLY A 112 5.62 -10.22 -7.06
C GLY A 112 5.81 -9.33 -8.27
N ASN A 113 6.32 -8.13 -8.03
CA ASN A 113 6.52 -7.11 -9.06
C ASN A 113 7.96 -7.06 -9.60
N GLN A 114 8.98 -6.84 -8.76
CA GLN A 114 10.38 -6.80 -9.23
C GLN A 114 10.89 -8.20 -9.60
N ALA A 115 10.57 -9.19 -8.77
CA ALA A 115 10.81 -10.60 -9.05
C ALA A 115 9.46 -11.31 -9.25
N THR A 116 9.09 -11.55 -10.50
CA THR A 116 7.83 -12.24 -10.87
C THR A 116 8.12 -13.67 -11.31
N VAL A 117 7.32 -14.63 -10.85
CA VAL A 117 7.39 -16.02 -11.33
C VAL A 117 6.96 -16.11 -12.80
N ASP A 118 7.51 -17.08 -13.52
CA ASP A 118 7.21 -17.31 -14.95
C ASP A 118 5.84 -17.97 -15.18
N SER A 119 5.25 -18.53 -14.13
CA SER A 119 4.02 -19.32 -14.20
C SER A 119 3.27 -19.32 -12.87
N TRP A 120 1.95 -19.24 -12.95
CA TRP A 120 1.03 -19.35 -11.81
C TRP A 120 1.18 -20.65 -11.00
N ARG A 121 1.81 -21.68 -11.58
CA ARG A 121 2.17 -22.89 -10.86
C ARG A 121 3.03 -22.60 -9.62
N TRP A 122 3.79 -21.51 -9.63
CA TRP A 122 4.72 -21.11 -8.57
C TRP A 122 4.20 -19.96 -7.72
N ILE A 123 2.88 -19.70 -7.73
CA ILE A 123 2.28 -18.55 -7.04
C ILE A 123 2.61 -18.51 -5.54
N CYS A 124 2.81 -19.67 -4.90
CA CYS A 124 3.20 -19.78 -3.49
C CYS A 124 4.58 -19.14 -3.15
N LEU A 125 5.41 -18.84 -4.15
CA LEU A 125 6.64 -18.07 -3.94
C LEU A 125 6.37 -16.56 -3.83
N GLN A 126 5.18 -16.12 -4.23
CA GLN A 126 4.74 -14.73 -4.17
C GLN A 126 3.73 -14.53 -3.06
N VAL A 127 2.71 -15.40 -2.97
CA VAL A 127 1.65 -15.30 -1.96
C VAL A 127 1.95 -16.15 -0.74
N CYS A 128 1.73 -15.60 0.45
CA CYS A 128 1.56 -16.41 1.66
C CYS A 128 0.06 -16.72 1.78
N GLU A 129 -0.34 -17.96 1.50
CA GLU A 129 -1.65 -18.44 1.93
C GLU A 129 -1.66 -18.56 3.46
N GLU A 130 -2.74 -18.12 4.10
CA GLU A 130 -3.13 -18.57 5.44
C GLU A 130 -3.67 -20.01 5.39
#